data_AF-A0AAW6Y9Q6-F1
#
_entry.id   AF-A0AAW6Y9Q6-F1
#
_cell.length_a   1.000
_cell.length_b   1.000
_cell.length_c   1.000
_cell.angle_alpha   90.00
_cell.angle_beta   90.00
_cell.angle_gamma   90.00
#
_symmetry.space_group_name_H-M   'P 1'
#
loop_
_entity.id
_entity.type
_entity.pdbx_description
1 polymer ?
#
loop_
_entity_poly.entity_id
_entity_poly.type
_entity_poly.pdbx_seq_one_letter_code
_entity_poly.pdbx_strand_id
1 'polypeptide(L)'
;IKIRENSQVLNRAAYIAVGVDLEGIKHVLGIWVQDTEGSAFWAHVCADLANRGVQDVLIVCCDGLKGLPEAIEATWPDSMVQ
;
A
#
# COMPACT_ATOMS: atom_id res chain seq x y z
N ILE A 1 -6.82 -0.27 -14.32
CA ILE A 1 -7.86 0.71 -14.74
C ILE A 1 -7.43 1.45 -16.01
N LYS A 2 -8.37 1.82 -16.87
CA LYS A 2 -8.09 2.62 -18.08
C LYS A 2 -8.14 4.10 -17.73
N ILE A 3 -7.06 4.83 -18.00
CA ILE A 3 -6.94 6.26 -17.71
C ILE A 3 -6.56 6.98 -19.00
N ARG A 4 -7.18 8.15 -19.22
CA ARG A 4 -6.80 9.01 -20.35
C ARG A 4 -5.72 9.99 -19.89
N GLU A 5 -4.55 9.89 -20.49
CA GLU A 5 -3.38 10.74 -20.22
C GLU A 5 -2.81 11.18 -21.57
N ASN A 6 -2.53 12.48 -21.75
CA ASN A 6 -1.98 13.04 -22.99
C ASN A 6 -2.72 12.60 -24.27
N SER A 7 -4.05 12.57 -24.23
CA SER A 7 -4.94 12.10 -25.32
C SER A 7 -4.82 10.62 -25.68
N GLN A 8 -4.07 9.82 -24.93
CA GLN A 8 -3.98 8.37 -25.06
C GLN A 8 -4.69 7.68 -23.90
N VAL A 9 -5.24 6.48 -24.16
CA VAL A 9 -5.84 5.65 -23.10
C VAL A 9 -4.81 4.60 -22.70
N LEU A 10 -4.31 4.72 -21.47
CA LEU A 10 -3.31 3.82 -20.90
C LEU A 10 -3.95 2.93 -19.84
N ASN A 11 -3.43 1.71 -19.71
CA ASN A 11 -3.75 0.85 -18.58
C ASN A 11 -2.79 1.18 -17.43
N ARG A 12 -3.35 1.50 -16.27
CA ARG A 12 -2.62 1.72 -15.01
C ARG A 12 -3.07 0.71 -13.96
N ALA A 13 -2.16 0.30 -13.10
CA ALA A 13 -2.51 -0.44 -11.90
C ALA A 13 -3.03 0.51 -10.82
N ALA A 14 -3.99 0.05 -10.02
CA ALA A 14 -4.48 0.76 -8.86
C ALA A 14 -4.31 -0.16 -7.65
N TYR A 15 -3.56 0.30 -6.66
CA TYR A 15 -3.30 -0.43 -5.42
C TYR A 15 -4.20 0.15 -4.34
N ILE A 16 -4.83 -0.73 -3.57
CA ILE A 16 -5.78 -0.36 -2.52
C ILE A 16 -5.27 -1.00 -1.24
N ALA A 17 -5.09 -0.19 -0.19
CA ALA A 17 -4.85 -0.69 1.15
C ALA A 17 -6.17 -0.72 1.92
N VAL A 18 -6.51 -1.87 2.47
CA VAL A 18 -7.68 -2.06 3.33
C VAL A 18 -7.21 -2.59 4.67
N GLY A 19 -7.56 -1.87 5.73
CA GLY A 19 -7.27 -2.26 7.11
C GLY A 19 -8.53 -2.75 7.82
N VAL A 20 -8.34 -3.55 8.86
CA VAL A 20 -9.37 -3.90 9.85
C VAL A 20 -8.88 -3.41 11.20
N ASP A 21 -9.67 -2.62 11.90
CA ASP A 21 -9.32 -2.14 13.24
C ASP A 21 -9.66 -3.17 14.33
N LEU A 22 -9.35 -2.82 15.58
CA LEU A 22 -9.59 -3.68 16.75
C LEU A 22 -11.09 -3.88 17.04
N GLU A 23 -11.96 -3.04 16.50
CA GLU A 23 -13.42 -3.19 16.60
C GLU A 23 -13.98 -4.08 15.46
N GLY A 24 -13.11 -4.57 14.57
CA GLY A 24 -13.47 -5.39 13.43
C GLY A 24 -14.03 -4.60 12.24
N ILE A 25 -13.88 -3.27 12.24
CA ILE A 25 -14.37 -2.41 11.17
C ILE A 25 -13.34 -2.33 10.05
N LYS A 26 -13.82 -2.53 8.82
CA LYS A 26 -13.03 -2.40 7.60
C LYS A 26 -12.92 -0.94 7.18
N HIS A 27 -11.70 -0.49 6.93
CA HIS A 27 -11.39 0.84 6.44
C HIS A 27 -10.59 0.77 5.16
N VAL A 28 -10.97 1.58 4.16
CA VAL A 28 -10.09 1.84 3.02
C VAL A 28 -9.07 2.88 3.46
N LEU A 29 -7.81 2.45 3.61
CA LEU A 29 -6.74 3.30 4.10
C LEU A 29 -6.15 4.17 2.99
N GLY A 30 -6.22 3.71 1.74
CA GLY A 30 -5.81 4.52 0.59
C GLY A 30 -5.94 3.80 -0.74
N ILE A 31 -5.85 4.60 -1.81
CA ILE A 31 -5.82 4.13 -3.20
C ILE A 31 -4.70 4.90 -3.91
N TRP A 32 -3.78 4.17 -4.53
CA TRP A 32 -2.67 4.73 -5.29
C TRP A 32 -2.72 4.22 -6.72
N VAL A 33 -2.58 5.12 -7.68
CA VAL A 33 -2.63 4.80 -9.11
C VAL A 33 -1.30 5.21 -9.70
N GLN A 34 -0.47 4.24 -10.09
CA GLN A 34 0.90 4.51 -10.51
C GLN A 34 1.25 3.78 -11.81
N ASP A 35 2.23 4.37 -12.53
CA ASP A 35 2.77 3.82 -13.77
C ASP A 35 3.70 2.64 -13.50
N THR A 36 4.55 2.74 -12.46
CA THR A 36 5.60 1.77 -12.15
C THR A 36 5.50 1.24 -10.73
N GLU A 37 5.72 -0.08 -10.60
CA GLU A 37 5.90 -0.79 -9.34
C GLU A 37 7.38 -0.81 -8.95
N GLY A 38 7.70 -0.58 -7.67
CA GLY A 38 9.07 -0.68 -7.18
C GLY A 38 9.19 -0.43 -5.69
N SER A 39 10.33 -0.78 -5.11
CA SER A 39 10.59 -0.63 -3.66
C SER A 39 10.38 0.80 -3.16
N ALA A 40 10.79 1.80 -3.94
CA ALA A 40 10.57 3.21 -3.60
C ALA A 40 9.09 3.61 -3.51
N PHE A 41 8.24 2.98 -4.34
CA PHE A 41 6.79 3.21 -4.30
C PHE A 41 6.19 2.63 -3.01
N TRP A 42 6.54 1.40 -2.64
CA TRP A 42 6.04 0.78 -1.42
C TRP A 42 6.51 1.48 -0.15
N ALA A 43 7.77 1.91 -0.11
CA ALA A 43 8.27 2.75 0.98
C ALA A 43 7.47 4.04 1.13
N HIS A 44 7.10 4.67 0.02
CA HIS A 44 6.24 5.86 0.04
C HIS A 44 4.83 5.57 0.56
N VAL A 45 4.21 4.47 0.12
CA VAL A 45 2.87 4.05 0.58
C VAL A 45 2.87 3.79 2.09
N CYS A 46 3.84 3.02 2.60
CA CYS A 46 3.95 2.74 4.03
C CYS A 46 4.19 4.02 4.85
N ALA A 47 5.08 4.89 4.37
CA ALA A 47 5.34 6.18 5.02
C ALA A 47 4.11 7.10 5.04
N ASP A 48 3.32 7.16 3.95
CA ASP A 48 2.07 7.93 3.91
C ASP A 48 1.09 7.45 4.98
N LEU A 49 0.88 6.13 5.08
CA LEU A 49 0.00 5.53 6.08
C LEU A 49 0.47 5.82 7.51
N ALA A 50 1.76 5.65 7.78
CA ALA A 50 2.34 5.94 9.10
C ALA A 50 2.18 7.43 9.47
N ASN A 51 2.47 8.34 8.54
CA ASN A 51 2.31 9.79 8.73
C ASN A 51 0.84 10.20 8.95
N ARG A 52 -0.11 9.41 8.46
CA ARG A 52 -1.55 9.61 8.67
C ARG A 52 -2.07 9.00 9.98
N GLY A 53 -1.20 8.41 10.78
CA GLY A 53 -1.51 7.91 12.13
C GLY A 53 -1.68 6.41 12.24
N VAL A 54 -1.35 5.62 11.21
CA VAL A 54 -1.26 4.16 11.36
C VAL A 54 0.03 3.83 12.12
N GLN A 55 -0.09 3.69 13.44
CA GLN A 55 1.07 3.54 14.32
C GLN A 55 1.62 2.11 14.36
N ASP A 56 0.73 1.13 14.27
CA ASP A 56 1.08 -0.29 14.38
C ASP A 56 0.14 -1.13 13.51
N VAL A 57 0.68 -2.23 12.99
CA VAL A 57 -0.04 -3.17 12.12
C VAL A 57 0.37 -4.58 12.53
N LEU A 58 -0.56 -5.37 13.06
CA LEU A 58 -0.23 -6.70 13.57
C LEU A 58 0.07 -7.71 12.44
N ILE A 59 -0.71 -7.63 11.37
CA ILE A 59 -0.65 -8.57 10.24
C ILE A 59 -0.80 -7.78 8.95
N VAL A 60 0.09 -8.03 7.98
CA VAL A 60 -0.01 -7.51 6.61
C VAL A 60 0.02 -8.68 5.64
N CYS A 61 -1.04 -8.82 4.85
CA CYS A 61 -1.08 -9.78 3.74
C CYS A 61 -0.65 -9.07 2.47
N CYS A 62 0.43 -9.54 1.84
CA CYS A 62 0.96 -9.02 0.59
C CYS A 62 0.95 -10.10 -0.50
N ASP A 63 0.75 -9.69 -1.75
CA ASP A 63 0.64 -10.58 -2.92
C ASP A 63 2.01 -10.90 -3.56
N GLY A 64 3.08 -10.87 -2.77
CA GLY A 64 4.44 -11.15 -3.24
C GLY A 64 5.06 -10.03 -4.08
N LEU A 65 4.55 -8.80 -3.97
CA LEU A 65 5.11 -7.65 -4.68
C LEU A 65 6.52 -7.31 -4.19
N LYS A 66 7.43 -7.18 -5.14
CA LYS A 66 8.85 -6.93 -4.86
C LYS A 66 9.03 -5.59 -4.13
N GLY A 67 9.71 -5.61 -2.99
CA GLY A 67 10.00 -4.41 -2.20
C GLY A 67 8.91 -4.01 -1.21
N LEU A 68 7.75 -4.69 -1.22
CA LEU A 68 6.67 -4.41 -0.27
C LEU A 68 6.96 -5.00 1.12
N PRO A 69 7.38 -6.28 1.28
CA PRO A 69 7.78 -6.82 2.58
C PRO A 69 8.84 -5.96 3.27
N GLU A 70 9.87 -5.55 2.53
CA GLU A 70 10.97 -4.73 3.06
C GLU A 70 10.49 -3.33 3.47
N ALA A 71 9.52 -2.75 2.76
CA ALA A 71 8.93 -1.47 3.13
C ALA A 71 8.06 -1.56 4.39
N ILE A 72 7.32 -2.67 4.55
CA ILE A 72 6.50 -2.95 5.74
C ILE A 72 7.41 -3.12 6.96
N GLU A 73 8.39 -4.02 6.89
CA GLU A 73 9.33 -4.29 7.99
C GLU A 73 10.13 -3.05 8.41
N ALA A 74 10.45 -2.16 7.47
CA ALA A 74 11.10 -0.89 7.77
C ALA A 74 10.17 0.12 8.47
N THR A 75 8.86 0.04 8.26
CA THR A 75 7.87 1.00 8.80
C THR A 75 7.26 0.51 10.11
N TRP A 76 6.89 -0.77 10.17
CA TRP A 76 6.29 -1.45 11.32
C TRP A 76 7.07 -2.76 11.57
N PRO A 77 8.18 -2.70 12.33
CA PRO A 77 9.10 -3.83 12.49
C PRO A 77 8.51 -5.07 13.16
N ASP A 78 7.45 -4.87 13.96
CA ASP A 78 6.79 -5.94 14.70
C ASP A 78 5.61 -6.56 13.92
N SER A 79 5.35 -6.10 12.69
CA SER A 79 4.30 -6.65 11.83
C SER A 79 4.63 -8.05 11.35
N MET A 80 3.63 -8.94 11.38
CA MET A 80 3.70 -10.23 10.68
C MET A 80 3.34 -10.05 9.19
N VAL A 81 4.31 -10.23 8.30
CA VAL A 81 4.08 -10.21 6.84
C VAL A 81 3.75 -11.61 6.32
N GLN A 82 2.66 -11.75 5.55
CA GLN A 82 2.18 -13.01 4.96
C GLN A 82 1.99 -12.91 3.45
#